data_AF-A0A954W9V0-F1
#
_entry.id   AF-A0A954W9V0-F1
#
_cell.length_a   1.000
_cell.length_b   1.000
_cell.length_c   1.000
_cell.angle_alpha   90.00
_cell.angle_beta   90.00
_cell.angle_gamma   90.00
#
_symmetry.space_group_name_H-M   'P 1'
#
loop_
_entity.id
_entity.type
_entity.pdbx_description
1 polymer ?
#
loop_
_entity_poly.entity_id
_entity_poly.type
_entity_poly.pdbx_seq_one_letter_code
_entity_poly.pdbx_strand_id
1 'polypeptide(L)'
;MDAPAGAATWTRRHLLDLESLSPEELTTLLDTATWLKDASDGCKRKLSYLQGKTIANLFFENSTRTRTSFELAGKRLGADVVNMSVQGSSIKKGETLID
;
A
#
# COMPACT_ATOMS: atom_id res chain seq x y z
N MET A 1 -12.74 -18.72 2.06
CA MET A 1 -13.37 -17.40 2.08
C MET A 1 -12.82 -16.69 0.87
N ASP A 2 -13.61 -16.61 -0.19
CA ASP A 2 -13.14 -16.06 -1.45
C ASP A 2 -13.03 -14.54 -1.36
N ALA A 3 -12.21 -13.93 -2.22
CA ALA A 3 -12.08 -12.48 -2.30
C ALA A 3 -13.43 -11.84 -2.70
N PRO A 4 -13.74 -10.60 -2.25
CA PRO A 4 -14.98 -9.95 -2.61
C PRO A 4 -15.10 -9.80 -4.13
N ALA A 5 -16.31 -9.99 -4.67
CA ALA A 5 -16.59 -9.94 -6.10
C ALA A 5 -16.19 -8.59 -6.77
N GLY A 6 -16.03 -7.53 -5.97
CA GLY A 6 -15.52 -6.23 -6.42
C GLY A 6 -14.08 -6.24 -6.93
N ALA A 7 -13.27 -7.28 -6.64
CA ALA A 7 -11.92 -7.40 -7.19
C ALA A 7 -11.89 -7.39 -8.73
N ALA A 8 -12.99 -7.76 -9.40
CA ALA A 8 -13.12 -7.69 -10.86
C ALA A 8 -13.22 -6.26 -11.41
N THR A 9 -13.53 -5.26 -10.57
CA THR A 9 -13.79 -3.87 -11.00
C THR A 9 -12.53 -2.99 -10.94
N TRP A 10 -11.52 -3.36 -10.15
CA TRP A 10 -10.31 -2.54 -10.02
C TRP A 10 -9.33 -2.73 -11.19
N THR A 11 -9.25 -1.75 -12.07
CA THR A 11 -8.35 -1.78 -13.26
C THR A 11 -7.18 -0.80 -13.17
N ARG A 12 -7.11 0.00 -12.10
CA ARG A 12 -6.12 1.08 -11.97
C ARG A 12 -4.74 0.58 -11.54
N ARG A 13 -3.71 1.14 -12.17
CA ARG A 13 -2.30 0.95 -11.81
C ARG A 13 -1.87 1.84 -10.64
N HIS A 14 -2.44 3.05 -10.53
CA HIS A 14 -2.07 4.05 -9.54
C HIS A 14 -3.32 4.60 -8.83
N LEU A 15 -3.17 4.96 -7.55
CA LEU A 15 -4.16 5.68 -6.75
C LEU A 15 -3.57 7.04 -6.38
N LEU A 16 -3.94 8.07 -7.14
CA LEU A 16 -3.38 9.43 -7.00
C LEU A 16 -4.35 10.41 -6.35
N ASP A 17 -5.65 10.16 -6.48
CA ASP A 17 -6.74 10.98 -5.97
C ASP A 17 -7.97 10.10 -5.69
N LEU A 18 -8.95 10.64 -4.96
CA LEU A 18 -10.24 9.99 -4.71
C LEU A 18 -11.35 10.53 -5.63
N GLU A 19 -11.19 11.73 -6.18
CA GLU A 19 -12.22 12.42 -6.96
C GLU A 19 -12.48 11.75 -8.31
N SER A 20 -11.47 11.12 -8.90
CA SER A 20 -11.61 10.38 -10.15
C SER A 20 -12.16 8.97 -9.95
N LEU A 21 -12.32 8.49 -8.71
CA LEU A 21 -12.86 7.16 -8.43
C LEU A 21 -14.38 7.15 -8.54
N SER A 22 -14.90 6.14 -9.23
CA SER A 22 -16.33 5.83 -9.22
C SER A 22 -16.78 5.33 -7.83
N PRO A 23 -18.08 5.47 -7.48
CA PRO A 23 -18.63 4.88 -6.26
C PRO A 23 -18.35 3.37 -6.11
N GLU A 24 -18.34 2.63 -7.22
CA GLU A 24 -18.08 1.20 -7.26
C GLU A 24 -16.60 0.88 -6.95
N GLU A 25 -15.67 1.69 -7.45
CA GLU A 25 -14.24 1.57 -7.12
C GLU A 25 -13.97 1.88 -5.65
N LEU A 26 -14.62 2.91 -5.10
CA LEU A 26 -14.53 3.24 -3.67
C LEU A 26 -15.08 2.10 -2.81
N THR A 27 -16.23 1.55 -3.17
CA THR A 27 -16.84 0.41 -2.47
C THR A 27 -15.91 -0.80 -2.53
N THR A 28 -15.30 -1.07 -3.69
CA THR A 28 -14.33 -2.15 -3.86
C THR A 28 -13.13 -2.02 -2.92
N LEU A 29 -12.59 -0.82 -2.72
CA LEU A 29 -11.49 -0.58 -1.77
C LEU A 29 -11.91 -0.89 -0.32
N LEU A 30 -13.11 -0.44 0.08
CA LEU A 30 -13.65 -0.64 1.43
C LEU A 30 -13.98 -2.11 1.72
N ASP A 31 -14.58 -2.80 0.75
CA ASP A 31 -14.88 -4.23 0.84
C ASP A 31 -13.61 -5.06 0.93
N THR A 32 -12.59 -4.72 0.12
CA THR A 32 -11.28 -5.37 0.17
C THR A 32 -10.60 -5.15 1.52
N ALA A 33 -10.68 -3.94 2.09
CA ALA A 33 -10.11 -3.65 3.40
C ALA A 33 -10.78 -4.47 4.52
N THR A 34 -12.12 -4.58 4.48
CA THR A 34 -12.90 -5.39 5.43
C THR A 34 -12.54 -6.86 5.30
N TRP A 35 -12.52 -7.38 4.07
CA TRP A 35 -12.15 -8.77 3.81
C TRP A 35 -10.72 -9.09 4.26
N LEU A 36 -9.74 -8.22 3.98
CA LEU A 36 -8.35 -8.44 4.42
C LEU A 36 -8.24 -8.45 5.95
N LYS A 37 -9.01 -7.61 6.64
CA LYS A 37 -9.07 -7.60 8.10
C LYS A 37 -9.61 -8.93 8.64
N ASP A 38 -10.68 -9.45 8.07
CA ASP A 38 -11.29 -10.70 8.49
C ASP A 38 -10.39 -11.90 8.15
N ALA A 39 -9.84 -11.93 6.94
CA ALA A 39 -8.89 -12.93 6.48
C ALA A 39 -7.62 -12.98 7.33
N SER A 40 -7.26 -11.88 8.01
CA SER A 40 -6.10 -11.79 8.91
C SER A 40 -6.45 -11.97 10.40
N ASP A 41 -7.65 -12.45 10.75
CA ASP A 41 -8.15 -12.54 12.14
C ASP A 41 -7.99 -11.19 12.87
N GLY A 42 -8.59 -10.14 12.30
CA GLY A 42 -8.49 -8.79 12.84
C GLY A 42 -7.06 -8.26 12.82
N CYS A 43 -6.29 -8.57 11.77
CA CYS A 43 -4.89 -8.19 11.60
C CYS A 43 -3.89 -8.84 12.58
N LYS A 44 -4.27 -9.93 13.26
CA LYS A 44 -3.36 -10.71 14.13
C LYS A 44 -2.45 -11.65 13.34
N ARG A 45 -2.92 -12.15 12.20
CA ARG A 45 -2.20 -13.09 11.33
C ARG A 45 -1.63 -12.38 10.10
N LYS A 46 -0.42 -12.78 9.69
CA LYS A 46 0.15 -12.36 8.40
C LYS A 46 -0.42 -13.19 7.25
N LEU A 47 -0.64 -12.54 6.12
CA LEU A 47 -1.03 -13.14 4.85
C LEU A 47 0.18 -13.11 3.91
N SER A 48 0.19 -13.95 2.88
CA SER A 48 1.30 -14.09 1.91
C SER A 48 0.96 -13.53 0.52
N TYR A 49 -0.05 -12.68 0.40
CA TYR A 49 -0.52 -12.15 -0.90
C TYR A 49 0.52 -11.34 -1.67
N LEU A 50 1.48 -10.73 -0.98
CA LEU A 50 2.56 -9.93 -1.57
C LEU A 50 3.94 -10.57 -1.37
N GLN A 51 4.01 -11.87 -1.09
CA GLN A 51 5.28 -12.57 -0.94
C GLN A 51 6.14 -12.43 -2.20
N GLY A 52 7.42 -12.07 -2.02
CA GLY A 52 8.36 -11.81 -3.12
C GLY A 52 8.15 -10.48 -3.82
N LYS A 53 7.30 -9.58 -3.29
CA LYS A 53 7.19 -8.19 -3.74
C LYS A 53 7.89 -7.26 -2.77
N THR A 54 8.54 -6.24 -3.31
CA THR A 54 9.15 -5.16 -2.54
C THR A 54 8.29 -3.90 -2.64
N ILE A 55 8.03 -3.26 -1.50
CA ILE A 55 7.34 -1.97 -1.42
C ILE A 55 8.32 -0.94 -0.86
N ALA A 56 8.53 0.14 -1.60
CA ALA A 56 9.32 1.27 -1.14
C ALA A 56 8.42 2.43 -0.69
N ASN A 57 8.59 2.87 0.55
CA ASN A 57 7.93 4.06 1.08
C ASN A 57 8.85 5.27 0.92
N LEU A 58 8.41 6.26 0.14
CA LEU A 58 9.13 7.50 -0.14
C LEU A 58 8.35 8.70 0.41
N PHE A 59 8.83 9.27 1.51
CA PHE A 59 8.22 10.44 2.14
C PHE A 59 9.23 11.59 2.15
N PHE A 60 8.92 12.67 1.42
CA PHE A 60 9.71 13.91 1.39
C PHE A 60 9.47 14.79 2.62
N GLU A 61 8.31 14.63 3.24
CA GLU A 61 7.90 15.32 4.46
C GLU A 61 7.59 14.31 5.57
N ASN A 62 7.78 14.72 6.82
CA ASN A 62 7.57 13.83 7.97
C ASN A 62 6.09 13.47 8.10
N SER A 63 5.76 12.18 7.94
CA SER A 63 4.41 11.65 8.18
C SER A 63 4.44 10.31 8.93
N THR A 64 4.35 10.37 10.25
CA THR A 64 4.48 9.19 11.12
C THR A 64 3.34 8.19 10.93
N ARG A 65 2.09 8.65 10.87
CA ARG A 65 0.92 7.75 10.76
C ARG A 65 0.89 7.05 9.41
N THR A 66 1.06 7.80 8.32
CA THR A 66 1.00 7.24 6.97
C THR A 66 2.16 6.30 6.70
N ARG A 67 3.39 6.67 7.07
CA ARG A 67 4.54 5.77 6.87
C ARG A 67 4.38 4.46 7.64
N THR A 68 3.99 4.55 8.92
CA THR A 68 3.80 3.37 9.77
C THR A 68 2.66 2.48 9.26
N SER A 69 1.55 3.05 8.78
CA SER A 69 0.43 2.26 8.27
C SER A 69 0.78 1.50 6.98
N PHE A 70 1.44 2.16 6.03
CA PHE A 70 1.90 1.50 4.79
C PHE A 70 2.94 0.41 5.08
N GLU A 71 3.89 0.68 5.98
CA GLU A 71 4.88 -0.32 6.37
C GLU A 71 4.23 -1.55 7.02
N LEU A 72 3.31 -1.34 7.96
CA LEU A 72 2.62 -2.42 8.64
C LEU A 72 1.75 -3.23 7.67
N ALA A 73 1.04 -2.56 6.76
CA ALA A 73 0.21 -3.21 5.76
C ALA A 73 1.05 -4.11 4.83
N GLY A 74 2.14 -3.59 4.26
CA GLY A 74 3.03 -4.37 3.38
C GLY A 74 3.60 -5.60 4.09
N LYS A 75 4.16 -5.43 5.29
CA LYS A 75 4.71 -6.54 6.07
C LYS A 75 3.66 -7.58 6.48
N ARG A 76 2.42 -7.15 6.76
CA ARG A 76 1.31 -8.05 7.09
C ARG A 76 0.81 -8.84 5.89
N LEU A 77 0.97 -8.31 4.68
CA LEU A 77 0.64 -9.01 3.43
C LEU A 77 1.83 -9.82 2.88
N GLY A 78 2.96 -9.85 3.58
CA GLY A 78 4.12 -10.68 3.24
C GLY A 78 5.13 -10.01 2.30
N ALA A 79 4.99 -8.70 2.05
CA ALA A 79 5.96 -7.95 1.26
C ALA A 79 7.23 -7.61 2.04
N ASP A 80 8.33 -7.45 1.32
CA ASP A 80 9.53 -6.78 1.82
C ASP A 80 9.31 -5.27 1.75
N VAL A 81 9.45 -4.56 2.88
CA VAL A 81 9.21 -3.11 2.94
C VAL A 81 10.49 -2.36 3.21
N VAL A 82 10.78 -1.36 2.37
CA VAL A 82 11.92 -0.45 2.50
C VAL A 82 11.39 0.97 2.75
N ASN A 83 11.78 1.57 3.88
CA ASN A 83 11.50 2.99 4.15
C ASN A 83 12.70 3.84 3.73
N MET A 84 12.54 4.65 2.69
CA MET A 84 13.61 5.51 2.20
C MET A 84 13.60 6.85 2.96
N SER A 85 14.75 7.22 3.53
CA SER A 85 14.93 8.53 4.16
C SER A 85 15.52 9.51 3.16
N VAL A 86 14.71 10.45 2.67
CA VAL A 86 15.16 11.45 1.69
C VAL A 86 16.24 12.37 2.28
N GLN A 87 16.17 12.66 3.59
CA GLN A 87 17.11 13.56 4.28
C GLN A 87 18.58 13.06 4.29
N GLY A 88 18.81 11.75 4.14
CA GLY A 88 20.15 11.13 4.15
C GLY A 88 20.62 10.55 2.81
N SER A 89 19.77 10.58 1.77
CA SER A 89 20.08 9.98 0.46
C SER A 89 20.64 11.00 -0.53
N SER A 90 21.39 10.52 -1.52
CA SER A 90 22.10 11.28 -2.58
C SER A 90 21.24 12.22 -3.44
N ILE A 91 19.96 12.43 -3.13
CA ILE A 91 19.11 13.47 -3.74
C ILE A 91 19.72 14.87 -3.54
N LYS A 92 20.56 15.06 -2.50
CA LYS A 92 21.38 16.29 -2.33
C LYS A 92 22.50 16.45 -3.37
N LYS A 93 22.86 15.41 -4.12
CA LYS A 93 24.01 15.37 -5.02
C LYS A 93 23.66 15.59 -6.51
N GLY A 94 22.42 15.97 -6.80
CA GLY A 94 22.02 16.35 -8.16
C GLY A 94 21.61 15.19 -9.07
N GLU A 95 21.50 13.97 -8.55
CA GLU A 95 20.86 12.87 -9.27
C GLU A 95 19.34 13.07 -9.22
N THR A 96 18.73 13.22 -10.39
CA THR A 96 17.28 13.28 -10.55
C THR A 96 16.64 11.96 -10.11
N LEU A 97 15.49 12.01 -9.44
CA LEU A 97 14.72 10.81 -9.00
C LEU A 97 14.32 9.84 -10.12
N ILE A 98 14.51 10.25 -11.38
CA ILE A 98 14.13 9.54 -12.61
C ILE A 98 15.34 8.84 -13.25
N ASP A 99 16.57 9.09 -12.77
CA ASP A 99 17.77 8.41 -13.26
C ASP A 99 17.96 7.05 -12.54
#